data_AF-A0A917HSH9-F1
#
_entry.id   AF-A0A917HSH9-F1
#
_cell.length_a   1.000
_cell.length_b   1.000
_cell.length_c   1.000
_cell.angle_alpha   90.00
_cell.angle_beta   90.00
_cell.angle_gamma   90.00
#
_symmetry.space_group_name_H-M   'P 1'
#
loop_
_entity.id
_entity.type
_entity.pdbx_description
1 polymer ?
#
loop_
_entity_poly.entity_id
_entity_poly.type
_entity_poly.pdbx_seq_one_letter_code
_entity_poly.pdbx_strand_id
1 'polypeptide(L)'
;MTDFQKSPVEQFPAADLNGLREELRKSSFDSWQSADLISSFLSGRGYGVSMDAARIAASRIESVSSLKSMQEELEKLALVM
;
A
#
# COMPACT_ATOMS: atom_id res chain seq x y z
N MET A 1 -21.52 25.92 -1.33
CA MET A 1 -21.44 24.63 -0.62
C MET A 1 -20.32 23.85 -1.26
N THR A 2 -19.15 23.86 -0.64
CA THR A 2 -17.95 23.18 -1.12
C THR A 2 -18.19 21.69 -0.95
N ASP A 3 -18.40 21.00 -2.07
CA ASP A 3 -18.34 19.55 -2.12
C ASP A 3 -16.89 19.20 -1.77
N PHE A 4 -16.66 18.83 -0.51
CA PHE A 4 -15.45 18.11 -0.14
C PHE A 4 -15.56 16.79 -0.88
N GLN A 5 -15.07 16.79 -2.12
CA GLN A 5 -14.73 15.60 -2.88
C GLN A 5 -13.92 14.76 -1.91
N LYS A 6 -14.61 13.81 -1.27
CA LYS A 6 -14.02 12.73 -0.53
C LYS A 6 -13.32 11.98 -1.63
N SER A 7 -12.05 12.35 -1.90
CA SER A 7 -11.23 11.69 -2.89
C SER A 7 -11.44 10.21 -2.61
N PRO A 8 -12.13 9.45 -3.49
CA PRO A 8 -12.17 8.02 -3.30
C PRO A 8 -10.69 7.67 -3.30
N VAL A 9 -10.19 7.10 -2.21
CA VAL A 9 -8.82 6.57 -2.18
C VAL A 9 -8.68 5.84 -3.50
N GLU A 10 -7.81 6.36 -4.37
CA GLU A 10 -7.84 6.05 -5.80
C GLU A 10 -7.66 4.54 -5.86
N GLN A 11 -8.74 3.80 -6.16
CA GLN A 11 -8.80 2.37 -5.86
C GLN A 11 -7.61 1.73 -6.54
N PHE A 12 -6.70 1.14 -5.77
CA PHE A 12 -5.48 0.57 -6.32
C PHE A 12 -5.87 -0.47 -7.37
N PRO A 13 -5.49 -0.28 -8.64
CA PRO A 13 -5.88 -1.20 -9.69
C PRO A 13 -5.43 -2.61 -9.33
N ALA A 14 -6.29 -3.62 -9.54
CA ALA A 14 -5.93 -5.00 -9.23
C ALA A 14 -4.66 -5.46 -9.97
N ALA A 15 -4.38 -4.90 -11.14
CA ALA A 15 -3.14 -5.12 -11.88
C ALA A 15 -1.90 -4.62 -11.12
N ASP A 16 -1.97 -3.41 -10.56
CA ASP A 16 -0.89 -2.81 -9.77
C ASP A 16 -0.69 -3.54 -8.44
N LEU A 17 -1.77 -3.92 -7.76
CA LEU A 17 -1.71 -4.73 -6.55
C LEU A 17 -1.09 -6.10 -6.81
N ASN A 18 -1.47 -6.74 -7.91
CA ASN A 18 -0.90 -8.03 -8.27
C ASN A 18 0.57 -7.91 -8.67
N GLY A 19 0.96 -6.82 -9.36
CA GLY A 19 2.36 -6.50 -9.63
C GLY A 19 3.16 -6.29 -8.34
N LEU A 20 2.65 -5.48 -7.42
CA LEU A 20 3.25 -5.25 -6.10
C LEU A 20 3.40 -6.56 -5.32
N ARG A 21 2.37 -7.41 -5.30
CA ARG A 21 2.42 -8.72 -4.64
C ARG A 21 3.43 -9.66 -5.28
N GLU A 22 3.51 -9.67 -6.61
CA GLU A 22 4.49 -10.47 -7.33
C GLU A 22 5.92 -10.02 -7.02
N GLU A 23 6.18 -8.72 -6.96
CA GLU A 23 7.49 -8.17 -6.57
C GLU A 23 7.82 -8.54 -5.13
N LEU A 24 6.85 -8.38 -4.21
CA LEU A 24 6.99 -8.77 -2.80
C LEU A 24 7.25 -10.27 -2.62
N ARG A 25 6.73 -11.12 -3.52
CA ARG A 25 6.93 -12.57 -3.48
C ARG A 25 8.20 -13.02 -4.20
N LYS A 26 8.56 -12.36 -5.30
CA LYS A 26 9.73 -12.69 -6.14
C LYS A 26 11.03 -12.34 -5.43
N SER A 27 11.05 -11.21 -4.75
CA SER A 27 12.19 -10.81 -3.95
C SER A 27 11.92 -11.25 -2.52
N SER A 28 12.84 -12.02 -1.93
CA SER A 28 12.86 -12.22 -0.48
C SER A 28 13.25 -10.90 0.19
N PHE A 29 12.34 -9.93 0.15
CA PHE A 29 12.58 -8.61 0.71
C PHE A 29 12.62 -8.71 2.23
N ASP A 30 13.62 -8.10 2.84
CA ASP A 30 13.57 -7.78 4.26
C ASP A 30 12.41 -6.81 4.51
N SER A 31 11.79 -6.85 5.70
CA SER A 31 10.60 -6.04 6.03
C SER A 31 10.81 -4.52 5.82
N TRP A 32 12.05 -4.04 5.79
CA TRP A 32 12.41 -2.68 5.38
C TRP A 32 12.23 -2.42 3.87
N GLN A 33 12.66 -3.34 3.01
CA GLN A 33 12.53 -3.19 1.56
C GLN A 33 11.08 -3.29 1.12
N SER A 34 10.31 -4.21 1.71
CA SER A 34 8.87 -4.30 1.48
C SER A 34 8.16 -3.00 1.84
N ALA A 35 8.55 -2.37 2.96
CA ALA A 35 8.02 -1.08 3.39
C ALA A 35 8.41 0.07 2.46
N ASP A 36 9.66 0.11 2.01
CA ASP A 36 10.14 1.12 1.06
C ASP A 36 9.39 1.05 -0.27
N LEU A 37 9.12 -0.17 -0.75
CA LEU A 37 8.41 -0.41 -2.00
C LEU A 37 6.93 0.00 -1.90
N ILE A 38 6.27 -0.31 -0.78
CA ILE A 38 4.91 0.17 -0.47
C ILE A 38 4.88 1.69 -0.33
N SER A 39 5.84 2.27 0.38
CA SER A 39 5.94 3.72 0.58
C SER A 39 6.15 4.45 -0.74
N SER A 40 7.04 3.94 -1.60
CA SER A 40 7.29 4.46 -2.94
C SER A 40 6.07 4.34 -3.85
N PHE A 41 5.34 3.21 -3.78
CA PHE A 41 4.11 2.99 -4.53
C PHE A 41 3.00 4.00 -4.17
N LEU A 42 2.88 4.32 -2.88
CA LEU A 42 1.92 5.29 -2.36
C LEU A 42 2.38 6.74 -2.61
N SER A 43 3.68 7.02 -2.43
CA SER A 43 4.28 8.33 -2.71
C SER A 43 4.17 8.70 -4.19
N GLY A 44 4.31 7.73 -5.10
CA GLY A 44 4.10 7.92 -6.54
C GLY A 44 2.67 8.34 -6.92
N ARG A 45 1.70 8.14 -6.02
CA ARG A 45 0.30 8.57 -6.16
C ARG A 45 -0.03 9.86 -5.40
N GLY A 46 0.94 10.44 -4.70
CA GLY A 46 0.75 11.63 -3.89
C GLY A 46 0.28 11.35 -2.45
N TYR A 47 0.32 10.09 -1.99
CA TYR A 47 0.08 9.75 -0.59
C TYR A 47 1.38 9.85 0.21
N GLY A 48 1.40 10.67 1.26
CA GLY A 48 2.51 10.75 2.20
C GLY A 48 2.40 9.63 3.23
N VAL A 49 3.40 8.73 3.27
CA VAL A 49 3.37 7.56 4.17
C VAL A 49 4.60 7.54 5.06
N SER A 50 4.38 7.38 6.36
CA SER A 50 5.46 7.19 7.33
C SER A 50 6.09 5.81 7.19
N MET A 51 7.42 5.73 7.24
CA MET A 51 8.15 4.47 7.09
C MET A 51 7.76 3.43 8.16
N ASP A 52 7.43 3.85 9.38
CA ASP A 52 6.89 2.97 10.41
C ASP A 52 5.53 2.37 10.03
N ALA A 53 4.64 3.19 9.47
CA ALA A 53 3.34 2.72 8.98
C ALA A 53 3.53 1.74 7.82
N ALA A 54 4.39 2.09 6.85
CA ALA A 54 4.70 1.24 5.70
C ALA A 54 5.25 -0.13 6.12
N ARG A 55 6.08 -0.19 7.17
CA ARG A 55 6.57 -1.46 7.74
C ARG A 55 5.47 -2.30 8.36
N ILE A 56 4.60 -1.69 9.15
CA ILE A 56 3.47 -2.39 9.76
C ILE A 56 2.58 -2.99 8.67
N ALA A 57 2.30 -2.22 7.62
CA ALA A 57 1.53 -2.71 6.49
C ALA A 57 2.27 -3.77 5.68
N ALA A 58 3.57 -3.63 5.45
CA ALA A 58 4.38 -4.66 4.78
C ALA A 58 4.23 -6.01 5.47
N SER A 59 4.46 -6.06 6.79
CA SER A 59 4.32 -7.28 7.57
C SER A 59 2.90 -7.86 7.54
N ARG A 60 1.87 -7.01 7.46
CA ARG A 60 0.48 -7.45 7.28
C ARG A 60 0.21 -7.97 5.88
N ILE A 61 0.73 -7.30 4.86
CA ILE A 61 0.62 -7.68 3.44
C ILE A 61 1.31 -9.03 3.20
N GLU A 62 2.47 -9.26 3.83
CA GLU A 62 3.16 -10.55 3.80
C GLU A 62 2.36 -11.67 4.49
N SER A 63 1.59 -11.33 5.52
CA SER A 63 0.73 -12.27 6.24
C SER A 63 -0.60 -12.57 5.55
N VAL A 64 -1.04 -11.76 4.57
CA VAL A 64 -2.33 -11.95 3.89
C VAL A 64 -2.13 -12.58 2.52
N SER A 65 -2.99 -13.55 2.19
CA SER A 65 -2.96 -14.23 0.89
C SER A 65 -3.85 -13.57 -0.18
N SER A 66 -4.75 -12.67 0.25
CA SER A 66 -5.79 -12.08 -0.61
C SER A 66 -5.43 -10.66 -1.05
N LEU A 67 -5.58 -10.39 -2.36
CA LEU A 67 -5.40 -9.06 -2.94
C LEU A 67 -6.34 -8.02 -2.33
N LYS A 68 -7.54 -8.42 -1.91
CA LYS A 68 -8.50 -7.53 -1.25
C LYS A 68 -7.97 -7.05 0.10
N SER A 69 -7.42 -7.96 0.90
CA SER A 69 -6.82 -7.60 2.21
C SER A 69 -5.58 -6.72 2.04
N MET A 70 -4.79 -6.97 1.00
CA MET A 70 -3.67 -6.10 0.64
C MET A 70 -4.12 -4.69 0.24
N GLN A 71 -5.19 -4.59 -0.56
CA GLN A 71 -5.80 -3.31 -0.89
C GLN A 71 -6.26 -2.57 0.36
N GLU A 72 -7.00 -3.22 1.24
CA GLU A 72 -7.52 -2.61 2.47
C GLU A 72 -6.39 -2.08 3.37
N GLU A 73 -5.26 -2.77 3.46
CA GLU A 73 -4.11 -2.28 4.24
C GLU A 73 -3.40 -1.09 3.57
N LEU A 74 -3.29 -1.08 2.24
CA LEU A 74 -2.74 0.07 1.49
C LEU A 74 -3.67 1.29 1.57
N GLU A 75 -4.98 1.08 1.52
CA GLU A 75 -5.98 2.13 1.66
C GLU A 75 -5.92 2.71 3.08
N LYS A 76 -5.81 1.86 4.10
CA LYS A 76 -5.58 2.31 5.49
C LYS A 76 -4.30 3.14 5.60
N LEU A 77 -3.20 2.70 4.98
CA LEU A 77 -1.96 3.48 4.96
C LEU A 77 -2.14 4.85 4.30
N ALA A 78 -2.82 4.89 3.16
CA ALA A 78 -3.09 6.12 2.43
C ALA A 78 -4.05 7.06 3.19
N LEU A 79 -4.89 6.50 4.08
CA LEU A 79 -5.86 7.23 4.92
C LEU A 79 -5.29 7.72 6.25
N VAL A 80 -4.16 7.18 6.72
CA VAL A 80 -3.47 7.66 7.93
C VAL A 80 -2.71 8.93 7.56
N MET A 81 -3.44 10.04 7.46
CA MET A 81 -2.89 11.40 7.48
C MET A 81 -2.76 11.91 8.92
#